data_AF-B1YKW8-F1
#
_entry.id   AF-B1YKW8-F1
#
_cell.length_a   1.000
_cell.length_b   1.000
_cell.length_c   1.000
_cell.angle_alpha   90.00
_cell.angle_beta   90.00
_cell.angle_gamma   90.00
#
_symmetry.space_group_name_H-M   'P 1'
#
loop_
_entity.id
_entity.type
_entity.pdbx_description
1 polymer ?
#
loop_
_entity_poly.entity_id
_entity_poly.type
_entity_poly.pdbx_seq_one_letter_code
_entity_poly.pdbx_strand_id
1 'polypeptide(L)' 'MNPIIEFCISNLATGTQVVMQQLERDPNVDVVEYGCLGYCGICSLDHFCLVDGETVVGETPEELLEKIYQKIEENEL' A
#
# COMPACT_ATOMS: atom_id res chain seq x y z
N MET A 1 -15.84 -2.19 7.75
CA MET A 1 -14.63 -2.57 8.50
C MET A 1 -13.53 -1.88 7.72
N ASN A 2 -12.75 -0.97 8.32
CA ASN A 2 -11.81 -0.20 7.52
C ASN A 2 -10.72 -1.13 6.99
N PRO A 3 -10.43 -1.11 5.68
CA PRO A 3 -9.35 -1.90 5.12
C PRO A 3 -8.01 -1.46 5.69
N ILE A 4 -7.19 -2.44 6.05
CA ILE A 4 -5.87 -2.20 6.61
C ILE A 4 -4.84 -2.23 5.48
N ILE A 5 -4.08 -1.15 5.32
CA ILE A 5 -3.06 -0.99 4.30
C ILE A 5 -1.69 -1.06 4.97
N GLU A 6 -0.93 -2.12 4.69
CA GLU A 6 0.37 -2.37 5.28
C GLU A 6 1.48 -2.00 4.28
N PHE A 7 2.30 -1.00 4.64
CA PHE A 7 3.44 -0.55 3.85
C PHE A 7 4.75 -1.10 4.41
N CYS A 8 5.66 -1.51 3.52
CA CYS A 8 7.03 -1.82 3.90
C CYS A 8 7.86 -0.53 3.96
N ILE A 9 8.47 -0.21 5.11
CA ILE A 9 9.29 1.02 5.23
C ILE A 9 10.47 1.03 4.26
N SER A 10 10.99 -0.16 3.91
CA SER A 10 12.04 -0.28 2.91
C SER A 10 11.57 0.09 1.50
N ASN A 11 10.26 -0.06 1.20
CA ASN A 11 9.67 0.35 -0.07
C ASN A 11 9.44 1.86 -0.10
N LEU A 12 9.04 2.47 1.02
CA LEU A 12 8.77 3.91 1.10
C LEU A 12 9.94 4.77 0.60
N ALA A 13 11.17 4.31 0.81
CA ALA A 13 12.39 4.95 0.30
C ALA A 13 12.47 5.04 -1.23
N THR A 14 11.68 4.27 -1.97
CA THR A 14 11.62 4.28 -3.45
C THR A 14 10.64 5.31 -4.01
N GLY A 15 9.76 5.90 -3.19
CA GLY A 15 8.81 6.94 -3.64
C GLY A 15 7.35 6.70 -3.25
N THR A 16 7.00 5.56 -2.66
CA THR A 16 5.63 5.24 -2.19
C THR A 16 5.15 6.07 -1.00
N GLN A 17 6.02 6.90 -0.42
CA GLN A 17 5.67 7.77 0.69
C GLN A 17 4.56 8.78 0.36
N VAL A 18 4.45 9.22 -0.90
CA VAL A 18 3.34 10.11 -1.33
C VAL A 18 1.99 9.41 -1.26
N VAL A 19 1.94 8.13 -1.62
CA VAL A 19 0.74 7.27 -1.58
C VAL A 19 0.30 7.10 -0.14
N MET A 20 1.24 6.76 0.73
CA MET A 20 1.00 6.58 2.16
C MET A 20 0.42 7.84 2.80
N GLN A 21 1.03 9.02 2.56
CA GLN A 21 0.53 10.29 3.10
C GLN A 21 -0.88 10.64 2.62
N GLN A 22 -1.25 10.20 1.42
CA GLN A 22 -2.56 10.44 0.84
C GLN A 22 -3.61 9.55 1.53
N LEU A 23 -3.26 8.28 1.75
CA LEU A 23 -4.10 7.32 2.46
C LEU A 23 -4.23 7.62 3.97
N GLU A 24 -3.17 8.10 4.62
CA GLU A 24 -3.22 8.52 6.04
C GLU A 24 -4.20 9.69 6.28
N ARG A 25 -4.52 10.47 5.24
CA ARG A 25 -5.52 11.53 5.32
C ARG A 25 -6.94 11.00 5.16
N ASP A 26 -7.10 9.79 4.66
CA ASP A 26 -8.39 9.16 4.42
C ASP A 26 -8.86 8.44 5.70
N PRO A 27 -9.94 8.88 6.35
CA PRO A 27 -10.44 8.24 7.57
C PRO A 27 -11.13 6.88 7.30
N ASN A 28 -11.26 6.50 6.04
CA ASN A 28 -11.90 5.26 5.61
C ASN A 28 -10.91 4.07 5.57
N VAL A 29 -9.61 4.32 5.64
CA VAL A 29 -8.56 3.30 5.54
C VAL A 29 -7.63 3.38 6.73
N ASP A 30 -7.09 2.25 7.16
CA ASP A 30 -6.13 2.19 8.25
C ASP A 30 -4.73 1.92 7.69
N VAL A 31 -3.86 2.92 7.69
CA VAL A 31 -2.48 2.79 7.16
C VAL A 31 -1.54 2.33 8.28
N VAL A 32 -0.82 1.26 8.05
CA VAL A 32 0.13 0.66 8.99
C VAL A 32 1.50 0.49 8.34
N GLU A 33 2.55 0.95 9.01
CA GLU A 33 3.92 0.77 8.56
C GLU A 33 4.56 -0.47 9.21
N TYR A 34 5.09 -1.35 8.38
CA TYR A 34 5.87 -2.51 8.81
C TYR A 34 7.34 -2.37 8.46
N GLY A 35 8.20 -2.58 9.47
CA GLY A 35 9.66 -2.62 9.42
C GLY A 35 10.25 -3.37 8.23
N CYS A 36 10.03 -4.67 8.22
CA CYS A 36 10.44 -5.56 7.15
C CYS A 36 9.37 -6.62 7.04
N LEU A 37 8.59 -6.59 5.96
CA LEU A 37 7.61 -7.64 5.68
C LEU A 37 8.28 -8.94 5.19
N GLY A 38 9.62 -9.00 5.10
CA GLY A 38 10.36 -10.17 4.60
C GLY A 38 10.33 -10.34 3.07
N TYR A 39 9.58 -9.49 2.35
CA TYR A 39 9.50 -9.48 0.88
C TYR A 39 10.62 -8.66 0.23
N CYS A 40 11.87 -8.87 0.66
CA CYS A 40 13.05 -8.14 0.16
C CYS A 40 13.21 -8.22 -1.37
N GLY A 41 12.71 -9.29 -2.00
CA GLY A 41 12.72 -9.46 -3.45
C GLY A 41 11.78 -8.50 -4.19
N ILE A 42 10.59 -8.22 -3.65
CA ILE A 42 9.58 -7.34 -4.26
C ILE A 42 9.87 -5.88 -3.89
N CYS A 43 10.37 -5.65 -2.67
CA CYS A 43 10.65 -4.33 -2.12
C CYS A 43 11.74 -3.54 -2.84
N SER A 44 12.63 -4.24 -3.56
CA SER A 44 13.69 -3.61 -4.34
C SER A 44 13.34 -3.44 -5.82
N LEU A 45 12.23 -4.03 -6.27
CA LEU A 45 11.85 -4.06 -7.68
C LEU A 45 10.70 -3.11 -7.98
N ASP A 46 9.66 -3.06 -7.14
CA ASP A 46 8.43 -2.34 -7.46
C ASP A 46 7.76 -1.73 -6.23
N HIS A 47 6.84 -0.78 -6.47
CA HIS A 47 6.00 -0.19 -5.45
C HIS A 47 4.88 -1.16 -5.08
N PHE A 48 4.83 -1.60 -3.82
CA PHE A 48 3.80 -2.52 -3.35
C PHE A 48 3.35 -2.20 -1.92
N CYS A 49 2.14 -2.61 -1.61
CA CYS A 49 1.56 -2.63 -0.26
C CYS A 49 0.70 -3.90 -0.09
N LEU A 50 0.25 -4.16 1.13
CA LEU A 50 -0.79 -5.16 1.39
C LEU A 50 -2.08 -4.44 1.75
N VAL A 51 -3.20 -4.83 1.16
CA VAL A 51 -4.54 -4.37 1.54
C VAL A 51 -5.27 -5.56 2.13
N ASP A 52 -5.57 -5.54 3.43
CA ASP A 52 -6.14 -6.67 4.19
C ASP A 52 -5.37 -8.00 4.01
N GLY A 53 -4.04 -7.91 3.89
CA GLY A 53 -3.17 -9.06 3.65
C GLY A 53 -3.08 -9.52 2.20
N GLU A 54 -3.75 -8.85 1.24
CA GLU A 54 -3.57 -9.08 -0.19
C GLU A 54 -2.54 -8.13 -0.81
N THR A 55 -1.61 -8.66 -1.59
CA THR A 55 -0.55 -7.87 -2.23
C THR A 55 -1.09 -7.04 -3.38
N VAL A 56 -0.88 -5.72 -3.32
CA VAL A 56 -1.18 -4.78 -4.40
C VAL A 56 0.14 -4.15 -4.88
N VAL A 57 0.38 -4.21 -6.19
CA VAL A 57 1.63 -3.75 -6.82
C VAL A 57 1.31 -2.76 -7.94
N GLY A 58 2.07 -1.68 -8.03
CA GLY A 58 1.98 -0.68 -9.10
C GLY A 58 3.35 -0.29 -9.64
N GLU A 59 3.43 0.03 -10.93
CA GLU A 59 4.68 0.50 -11.55
C GLU A 59 5.00 1.95 -11.15
N THR A 60 3.97 2.72 -10.76
CA THR A 60 4.11 4.11 -10.30
C THR A 60 3.35 4.33 -8.99
N PRO A 61 3.70 5.36 -8.20
CA PRO A 61 2.95 5.73 -7.00
C PRO A 61 1.46 6.00 -7.28
N GLU A 62 1.17 6.65 -8.41
CA GLU A 62 -0.20 6.97 -8.84
C GLU A 62 -0.98 5.70 -9.17
N GLU A 63 -0.39 4.77 -9.93
CA GLU A 63 -1.02 3.49 -10.26
C GLU A 63 -1.24 2.63 -9.01
N LEU A 64 -0.28 2.62 -8.08
CA LEU A 64 -0.43 1.91 -6.81
C LEU A 64 -1.63 2.45 -6.02
N LEU A 65 -1.76 3.78 -5.93
CA LEU A 65 -2.89 4.44 -5.27
C LEU A 65 -4.23 4.02 -5.89
N GLU A 66 -4.35 4.09 -7.23
CA GLU A 66 -5.58 3.70 -7.93
C GLU A 66 -5.95 2.23 -7.68
N LYS A 67 -4.97 1.33 -7.73
CA LYS A 67 -5.18 -0.10 -7.46
C LYS A 67 -5.59 -0.37 -6.01
N ILE A 68 -5.05 0.38 -5.05
CA ILE A 68 -5.46 0.29 -3.64
C ILE A 68 -6.93 0.66 -3.50
N TYR A 69 -7.36 1.82 -4.03
CA TYR A 69 -8.77 2.23 -3.95
C TYR A 69 -9.70 1.25 -4.67
N GLN A 70 -9.32 0.74 -5.84
CA GLN A 70 -10.08 -0.31 -6.53
C GLN A 70 -10.21 -1.57 -5.67
N LYS A 71 -9.11 -2.01 -5.05
CA LYS A 71 -9.09 -3.21 -4.21
C LYS A 71 -9.99 -3.06 -2.98
N ILE A 72 -9.97 -1.87 -2.37
CA ILE A 72 -10.85 -1.52 -1.25
C ILE A 72 -12.31 -1.58 -1.68
N GLU A 73 -12.64 -0.94 -2.81
CA GLU A 73 -14.00 -0.90 -3.34
C GLU A 73 -14.50 -2.31 -3.70
N GLU A 74 -13.63 -3.17 -4.25
CA GLU A 74 -13.93 -4.59 -4.51
C GLU A 74 -14.17 -5.40 -3.23
N ASN A 75 -13.45 -5.12 -2.14
CA ASN A 75 -13.59 -5.83 -0.86
C ASN A 75 -14.81 -5.36 -0.04
N GLU A 76 -15.33 -4.16 -0.28
CA GLU A 76 -16.52 -3.62 0.40
C GLU A 76 -17.85 -4.06 -0.26
N LEU A 77 -17.81 -4.73 -1.41
CA LEU A 77 -18.96 -5.28 -2.16
C LEU A 77 -19.37 -6.69 -1.69
#